data_AF-A0A425VY76-F1
#
_entry.id   AF-A0A425VY76-F1
#
_cell.length_a   1.000
_cell.length_b   1.000
_cell.length_c   1.000
_cell.angle_alpha   90.00
_cell.angle_beta   90.00
_cell.angle_gamma   90.00
#
_symmetry.space_group_name_H-M   'P 1'
#
loop_
_entity.id
_entity.type
_entity.pdbx_description
1 polymer ?
#
loop_
_entity_poly.entity_id
_entity_poly.type
_entity_poly.pdbx_seq_one_letter_code
_entity_poly.pdbx_strand_id
1 'polypeptide(L)' 'MRYANIKYCDIANGEGVRTTLFVSGCRRHCPFCFNDSAWSFDAGKPFDANVEDD' A
#
# COMPACT_ATOMS: atom_id res chain seq x y z
N MET A 1 3.93 3.57 10.84
CA MET A 1 3.07 3.58 9.63
C MET A 1 2.53 2.16 9.41
N ARG A 2 1.39 1.96 8.75
CA ARG A 2 0.94 0.63 8.34
C ARG A 2 0.78 0.57 6.83
N TYR A 3 0.95 -0.63 6.27
CA TYR A 3 0.88 -0.86 4.83
C TYR A 3 0.06 -2.11 4.52
N ALA A 4 -0.68 -2.04 3.42
CA ALA A 4 -1.52 -3.12 2.92
C ALA A 4 -0.72 -4.10 2.05
N ASN A 5 0.21 -3.60 1.24
CA ASN A 5 0.98 -4.44 0.31
C ASN A 5 2.28 -3.76 -0.16
N ILE A 6 3.27 -4.56 -0.56
CA ILE A 6 4.46 -4.13 -1.30
C ILE A 6 4.54 -4.99 -2.56
N LYS A 7 4.63 -4.35 -3.72
CA LYS A 7 4.89 -5.01 -5.00
C LYS A 7 6.27 -4.62 -5.49
N TYR A 8 7.23 -5.54 -5.46
CA TYR A 8 8.62 -5.27 -5.85
C TYR A 8 8.84 -5.16 -7.37
N CYS A 9 7.99 -5.82 -8.17
CA CYS A 9 8.04 -5.78 -9.63
C CYS A 9 6.69 -5.31 -10.20
N ASP A 10 6.35 -4.05 -9.95
CA ASP A 10 5.11 -3.43 -10.39
C ASP A 10 5.31 -2.68 -11.72
N ILE A 11 4.52 -3.06 -12.72
CA ILE A 11 4.49 -2.43 -14.05
C ILE A 11 3.22 -1.61 -14.27
N ALA A 12 2.29 -1.63 -13.31
CA ALA A 12 0.98 -0.99 -13.44
C ALA A 12 0.93 0.41 -12.82
N ASN A 13 1.86 0.75 -11.93
CA ASN A 13 1.84 1.99 -11.13
C ASN A 13 2.97 2.95 -11.48
N GLY A 14 3.28 3.09 -12.78
CA GLY A 14 4.26 4.03 -13.30
C GLY A 14 4.98 3.50 -14.53
N GLU A 15 5.83 4.33 -15.12
CA GLU A 15 6.68 3.91 -16.24
C GLU A 15 7.81 2.99 -15.76
N GLY A 16 8.01 1.86 -16.46
CA GLY A 16 9.03 0.87 -16.15
C GLY A 16 8.61 -0.13 -15.07
N VAL A 17 9.59 -0.85 -14.50
CA VAL A 17 9.38 -1.75 -13.35
C VAL A 17 9.72 -0.99 -12.06
N ARG A 18 8.80 -0.99 -11.10
CA ARG A 18 8.91 -0.23 -9.84
C ARG A 18 8.60 -1.09 -8.63
N THR A 19 9.17 -0.70 -7.49
CA THR A 19 8.67 -1.11 -6.18
C THR A 19 7.56 -0.15 -5.74
N THR A 20 6.35 -0.67 -5.55
CA THR A 20 5.19 0.11 -5.08
C THR A 20 4.83 -0.29 -3.66
N LEU A 21 4.82 0.68 -2.74
CA LEU A 21 4.34 0.54 -1.37
C LEU A 21 2.90 1.08 -1.25
N PHE A 22 1.95 0.22 -0.89
CA PHE A 22 0.56 0.60 -0.64
C PHE A 22 0.34 0.83 0.85
N VAL A 23 0.24 2.09 1.27
CA VAL A 23 0.01 2.47 2.68
C VAL A 23 -1.46 2.34 3.10
N SER A 24 -1.70 2.09 4.38
CA SER A 24 -3.04 1.97 4.96
C SER A 24 -3.59 3.32 5.41
N GLY A 25 -4.89 3.54 5.22
CA GLY A 25 -5.61 4.75 5.62
C GLY A 25 -6.07 5.60 4.43
N CYS A 26 -7.38 5.77 4.27
CA CYS A 26 -7.94 6.68 3.26
C CYS A 26 -9.22 7.34 3.78
N ARG A 27 -9.23 8.67 3.93
CA ARG A 27 -10.42 9.39 4.45
C ARG A 27 -11.56 9.54 3.44
N ARG A 28 -11.32 9.21 2.16
CA ARG A 28 -12.25 9.55 1.07
C ARG A 28 -13.32 8.50 0.82
N HIS A 29 -13.03 7.23 1.10
CA HIS A 29 -13.93 6.09 0.90
C HIS A 29 -14.72 6.17 -0.42
N CYS A 30 -14.01 6.33 -1.54
CA CYS A 30 -14.64 6.49 -2.85
C CYS A 30 -15.59 5.31 -3.17
N PRO A 31 -16.73 5.55 -3.83
CA PRO A 31 -17.54 4.48 -4.39
C PRO A 31 -16.71 3.59 -5.33
N PHE A 32 -16.91 2.27 -5.25
CA PHE A 32 -16.18 1.26 -6.06
C PHE A 32 -14.66 1.30 -5.89
N CYS A 33 -14.16 1.66 -4.71
CA CYS A 33 -12.73 1.67 -4.42
C CYS A 33 -12.15 0.27 -4.57
N PHE A 34 -11.14 0.12 -5.43
CA PHE A 34 -10.44 -1.15 -5.65
C PHE A 34 -9.57 -1.59 -4.45
N ASN A 35 -9.33 -0.66 -3.51
CA ASN A 35 -8.48 -0.85 -2.33
C ASN A 35 -9.26 -0.51 -1.04
N ASP A 36 -10.54 -0.85 -0.98
CA ASP A 36 -11.40 -0.63 0.19
C ASP A 36 -10.88 -1.29 1.47
N SER A 37 -10.26 -2.47 1.35
CA SER A 37 -9.56 -3.16 2.43
C SER A 37 -8.46 -2.33 3.11
N ALA A 38 -7.92 -1.30 2.43
CA ALA A 38 -6.89 -0.41 2.95
C ALA A 38 -7.44 0.89 3.56
N TRP A 39 -8.77 1.08 3.64
CA TRP A 39 -9.38 2.31 4.17
C TRP A 39 -9.04 2.60 5.62
N SER A 40 -9.06 1.56 6.47
CA SER A 40 -8.70 1.70 7.88
C SER A 40 -7.21 2.05 8.01
N PHE A 41 -6.92 3.02 8.88
CA PHE A 41 -5.54 3.34 9.25
C PHE A 41 -4.85 2.18 10.01
N ASP A 42 -5.63 1.25 10.56
CA ASP A 42 -5.16 0.05 11.26
C ASP A 42 -5.08 -1.19 10.37
N ALA A 43 -5.43 -1.08 9.07
CA ALA A 43 -5.34 -2.18 8.13
C ALA A 43 -3.89 -2.65 7.91
N GLY A 44 -3.72 -3.84 7.34
CA GLY A 44 -2.41 -4.34 6.92
C GLY A 44 -1.44 -4.62 8.08
N LYS A 45 -0.14 -4.42 7.83
CA LYS A 45 0.95 -4.69 8.79
C LYS A 45 1.69 -3.40 9.18
N PRO A 46 2.34 -3.33 10.36
CA PRO A 46 3.27 -2.25 10.67
C PRO A 46 4.40 -2.20 9.63
N PHE A 47 4.69 -1.02 9.12
CA PHE A 47 5.91 -0.75 8.37
C PHE A 47 6.98 -0.37 9.38
N ASP A 48 7.92 -1.27 9.63
CA ASP A 48 9.03 -1.14 10.57
C ASP A 48 10.39 -1.19 9.85
N ALA A 49 11.49 -1.04 10.60
CA ALA A 49 12.83 -0.98 10.05
C ALA A 49 13.22 -2.24 9.26
N ASN A 50 12.72 -3.43 9.65
CA ASN A 50 13.04 -4.64 8.91
C ASN A 50 12.42 -4.59 7.51
N VAL A 51 11.17 -4.11 7.41
CA VAL A 51 10.47 -3.98 6.12
C VAL A 51 11.06 -2.87 5.26
N GLU A 52 11.61 -1.82 5.87
CA GLU A 52 12.29 -0.73 5.17
C GLU A 52 13.65 -1.16 4.58
N ASP A 53 14.37 -2.02 5.30
CA ASP A 53 15.70 -2.49 4.94
C ASP A 53 15.69 -3.78 4.08
N ASP A 54 14.51 -4.35 3.80
CA ASP A 54 14.29 -5.51 2.90
C ASP A 54 14.54 -5.17 1.41
#